data_AF-A0A8T1BAS4-F1
#
_entry.id   AF-A0A8T1BAS4-F1
#
_cell.length_a   1.000
_cell.length_b   1.000
_cell.length_c   1.000
_cell.angle_alpha   90.00
_cell.angle_beta   90.00
_cell.angle_gamma   90.00
#
_symmetry.space_group_name_H-M   'P 1'
#
loop_
_entity.id
_entity.type
_entity.pdbx_description
1 polymer ?
#
loop_
_entity_poly.entity_id
_entity_poly.type
_entity_poly.pdbx_seq_one_letter_code
_entity_poly.pdbx_strand_id
1 'polypeptide(L)' 'MEQSTLCMVFATPPSTLSRTLRRAEEALSKALTGYAPARISWPSPSR' A
#
# COMPACT_ATOMS: atom_id res chain seq x y z
N MET A 1 -7.70 -2.86 -6.47
CA MET A 1 -8.61 -2.50 -5.36
C MET A 1 -8.88 -1.02 -5.46
N GLU A 2 -10.15 -0.61 -5.46
CA GLU A 2 -10.52 0.80 -5.51
C GLU A 2 -10.26 1.49 -4.15
N GLN A 3 -9.84 2.76 -4.16
CA GLN A 3 -9.58 3.54 -2.95
C GLN A 3 -10.82 3.63 -2.05
N SER A 4 -12.00 3.73 -2.66
CA SER A 4 -13.29 3.75 -1.95
C SER A 4 -13.54 2.47 -1.16
N THR A 5 -13.15 1.31 -1.70
CA THR A 5 -13.25 0.02 -0.99
C THR A 5 -12.35 0.01 0.24
N LEU A 6 -11.12 0.50 0.10
CA LEU A 6 -10.19 0.58 1.24
C LEU A 6 -10.70 1.54 2.33
N CYS A 7 -11.25 2.69 1.94
CA CYS A 7 -11.82 3.63 2.91
C CYS A 7 -13.00 3.02 3.68
N MET A 8 -13.85 2.22 3.02
CA MET A 8 -14.93 1.48 3.68
C MET A 8 -14.39 0.40 4.64
N VAL A 9 -13.41 -0.39 4.21
CA VAL A 9 -12.84 -1.48 5.03
C VAL A 9 -12.16 -0.93 6.29
N PHE A 10 -11.38 0.14 6.16
CA PHE A 10 -10.64 0.72 7.28
C PHE A 10 -11.43 1.80 8.04
N ALA A 11 -12.64 2.13 7.60
CA ALA A 11 -13.48 3.19 8.17
C ALA A 11 -12.74 4.53 8.34
N THR A 12 -11.86 4.86 7.39
CA THR A 12 -11.06 6.11 7.41
C THR A 12 -11.35 7.00 6.22
N PRO A 13 -11.28 8.34 6.38
CA PRO A 13 -11.33 9.26 5.25
C PRO A 13 -10.22 8.99 4.21
N PRO A 14 -10.47 9.30 2.92
CA PRO A 14 -9.48 9.10 1.85
C PRO A 14 -8.13 9.78 2.11
N SER A 15 -8.16 10.98 2.71
CA SER A 15 -6.96 11.74 3.05
C SER A 15 -6.14 11.07 4.16
N THR A 16 -6.79 10.52 5.17
CA THR A 16 -6.13 9.75 6.24
C THR A 16 -5.52 8.47 5.68
N LEU A 17 -6.29 7.72 4.89
CA LEU A 17 -5.83 6.48 4.27
C LEU A 17 -4.61 6.72 3.38
N SER A 18 -4.66 7.73 2.52
CA SER A 18 -3.55 8.10 1.62
C SER A 18 -2.29 8.49 2.40
N ARG A 19 -2.43 9.29 3.46
CA ARG A 19 -1.29 9.68 4.31
C ARG A 19 -0.69 8.49 5.05
N THR A 20 -1.52 7.57 5.55
CA THR A 20 -1.06 6.37 6.25
C THR A 20 -0.33 5.41 5.30
N LEU A 21 -0.88 5.15 4.12
CA LEU A 21 -0.24 4.30 3.10
C LEU A 21 1.11 4.86 2.68
N ARG A 22 1.18 6.16 2.36
CA ARG A 22 2.45 6.81 2.00
C ARG A 22 3.51 6.64 3.09
N ARG A 23 3.14 6.85 4.37
CA ARG A 23 4.06 6.68 5.50
C ARG A 23 4.51 5.22 5.65
N ALA A 24 3.61 4.27 5.44
CA ALA A 24 3.94 2.85 5.49
C ALA A 24 4.91 2.46 4.36
N GLU A 25 4.69 2.95 3.13
CA GLU A 25 5.59 2.74 2.00
C GLU A 25 6.99 3.32 2.26
N GLU A 26 7.08 4.56 2.79
CA GLU A 26 8.34 5.18 3.16
C GLU A 26 9.09 4.39 4.24
N ALA A 27 8.36 3.88 5.25
CA ALA A 27 8.95 3.06 6.31
C ALA A 27 9.43 1.69 5.80
N LEU A 28 8.65 1.04 4.95
CA LEU A 28 9.01 -0.24 4.33
C LEU A 28 10.22 -0.08 3.41
N SER A 29 10.27 0.98 2.60
CA SER A 29 11.40 1.29 1.73
C SER A 29 12.70 1.43 2.54
N LYS A 30 12.64 2.15 3.67
CA LYS A 30 13.79 2.27 4.60
C LYS A 30 14.17 0.92 5.20
N ALA A 31 13.19 0.16 5.71
CA ALA A 31 13.44 -1.13 6.35
C ALA A 31 14.05 -2.17 5.38
N LEU A 32 13.71 -2.09 4.09
CA LEU A 32 14.18 -2.98 3.04
C LEU A 32 15.46 -2.47 2.34
N THR A 33 16.05 -1.37 2.81
CA THR A 33 17.31 -0.86 2.26
C THR A 33 18.40 -1.92 2.40
N GLY A 34 19.03 -2.32 1.29
CA GLY A 34 20.09 -3.33 1.27
C GLY A 34 19.60 -4.77 1.09
N TYR A 35 18.30 -5.02 1.05
CA TYR A 35 17.73 -6.32 0.66
C TYR A 35 17.59 -6.39 -0.87
N ALA A 36 17.86 -7.56 -1.45
CA ALA A 36 17.53 -7.80 -2.85
C ALA A 36 16.03 -7.57 -3.07
N PRO A 37 15.60 -6.98 -4.21
CA PRO A 37 14.18 -6.74 -4.46
C PRO A 37 13.40 -8.03 -4.28
N ALA A 38 12.59 -8.12 -3.23
CA ALA A 38 11.61 -9.18 -3.13
C ALA A 38 10.73 -9.04 -4.38
N ARG A 39 10.61 -10.10 -5.19
CA ARG A 39 9.76 -10.06 -6.39
C ARG A 39 8.33 -9.80 -5.92
N ILE A 40 7.89 -8.55 -5.96
CA ILE A 40 6.49 -8.18 -5.79
C ILE A 40 5.80 -8.65 -7.08
N SER A 41 5.32 -9.89 -7.08
CA SER A 41 4.44 -10.39 -8.13
C SER A 41 3.05 -9.81 -7.87
N TRP A 42 2.71 -8.74 -8.57
CA TRP A 42 1.35 -8.24 -8.57
C TRP A 42 0.45 -9.30 -9.22
N PRO A 43 -0.62 -9.77 -8.55
CA PRO A 43 -1.59 -10.63 -9.22
C PRO A 43 -2.16 -9.86 -10.42
N SER A 44 -2.10 -10.49 -11.60
CA SER A 44 -2.71 -9.94 -12.81
C SER A 44 -4.18 -9.62 -12.54
N PRO A 45 -4.72 -8.48 -13.02
CA PRO A 45 -6.13 -8.19 -12.86
C PRO A 45 -6.95 -9.35 -13.42
N SER A 46 -7.73 -10.02 -12.57
CA SER A 46 -8.69 -11.02 -13.02
C SER A 46 -9.63 -10.34 -14.01
N ARG A 47 -9.66 -10.84 -15.25
CA ARG A 47 -10.42 -10.29 -16.37
C ARG A 47 -11.92 -10.41 -16.17
#